data_AF-A0A953JE66-F1
#
_entry.id   AF-A0A953JE66-F1
#
_cell.length_a   1.000
_cell.length_b   1.000
_cell.length_c   1.000
_cell.angle_alpha   90.00
_cell.angle_beta   90.00
_cell.angle_gamma   90.00
#
_symmetry.space_group_name_H-M   'P 1'
#
loop_
_entity.id
_entity.type
_entity.pdbx_description
1 polymer ?
#
loop_
_entity_poly.entity_id
_entity_poly.type
_entity_poly.pdbx_seq_one_letter_code
_entity_poly.pdbx_strand_id
1 'polypeptide(L)'
;MKIIIRTKKPEAITTLTLCIGPTKRAFYAIRDSHGLKLPEELILRPVKEYKEALKRRLTFGRGGIGSDGKYFVALNTRCYKSLNPSCLDTIAHEAAHVAELILYNQLTHGREFDALYETAKEAICLK
;
A
#
# COMPACT_ATOMS: atom_id res chain seq x y z
N MET A 1 -11.68 -7.39 -4.52
CA MET A 1 -10.20 -7.43 -4.51
C MET A 1 -9.67 -8.47 -3.51
N LYS A 2 -8.91 -9.47 -3.99
CA LYS A 2 -8.14 -10.43 -3.18
C LYS A 2 -6.76 -9.85 -2.89
N ILE A 3 -6.28 -9.95 -1.64
CA ILE A 3 -4.90 -9.57 -1.30
C ILE A 3 -4.04 -10.82 -1.26
N ILE A 4 -2.88 -10.77 -1.93
CA ILE A 4 -1.90 -11.86 -1.98
C ILE A 4 -0.63 -11.41 -1.29
N ILE A 5 -0.20 -12.12 -0.26
CA ILE A 5 1.11 -11.89 0.35
C ILE A 5 2.20 -12.52 -0.53
N ARG A 6 3.18 -11.74 -0.99
CA ARG A 6 4.30 -12.20 -1.81
C ARG A 6 5.62 -12.08 -1.05
N THR A 7 5.90 -13.06 -0.20
CA THR A 7 7.20 -13.24 0.48
C THR A 7 7.31 -14.69 1.00
N LYS A 8 8.53 -15.13 1.29
CA LYS A 8 8.80 -16.41 1.98
C LYS A 8 9.30 -16.22 3.43
N LYS A 9 9.57 -14.98 3.86
CA LYS A 9 10.10 -14.66 5.21
C LYS A 9 8.95 -14.72 6.25
N PRO A 10 8.98 -15.60 7.25
CA PRO A 10 7.89 -15.77 8.22
C PRO A 10 7.50 -14.48 8.95
N GLU A 11 8.47 -13.68 9.38
CA GLU A 11 8.21 -12.44 10.13
C GLU A 11 7.46 -11.43 9.26
N ALA A 12 7.85 -11.34 7.99
CA ALA A 12 7.17 -10.48 7.03
C ALA A 12 5.76 -10.98 6.73
N ILE A 13 5.54 -12.30 6.66
CA ILE A 13 4.19 -12.86 6.46
C ILE A 13 3.28 -12.44 7.61
N THR A 14 3.73 -12.58 8.85
CA THR A 14 2.96 -12.18 10.04
C THR A 14 2.60 -10.69 10.01
N THR A 15 3.58 -9.81 9.80
CA THR A 15 3.31 -8.36 9.69
C THR A 15 2.34 -8.03 8.56
N LEU A 16 2.57 -8.56 7.34
CA LEU A 16 1.74 -8.22 6.19
C LEU A 16 0.32 -8.77 6.33
N THR A 17 0.14 -9.88 7.04
CA THR A 17 -1.19 -10.44 7.35
C THR A 17 -2.02 -9.47 8.17
N LEU A 18 -1.42 -8.82 9.18
CA LEU A 18 -2.10 -7.80 9.98
C LEU A 18 -2.55 -6.59 9.14
N CYS A 19 -1.84 -6.32 8.04
CA CYS A 19 -2.11 -5.18 7.17
C CYS A 19 -3.22 -5.45 6.13
N ILE A 20 -3.65 -6.70 5.93
CA ILE A 20 -4.69 -7.06 4.93
C ILE A 20 -5.98 -6.28 5.16
N GLY A 21 -6.48 -6.26 6.40
CA GLY A 21 -7.73 -5.58 6.76
C GLY A 21 -7.69 -4.08 6.44
N PRO A 22 -6.72 -3.33 7.00
CA PRO A 22 -6.50 -1.92 6.69
C PRO A 22 -6.34 -1.65 5.19
N THR A 23 -5.52 -2.41 4.47
CA THR A 23 -5.34 -2.22 3.02
C THR A 23 -6.66 -2.39 2.28
N LYS A 24 -7.45 -3.43 2.58
CA LYS A 24 -8.77 -3.59 1.96
C LYS A 24 -9.66 -2.39 2.23
N ARG A 25 -9.77 -1.93 3.48
CA ARG A 25 -10.61 -0.78 3.84
C ARG A 25 -10.23 0.48 3.08
N ALA A 26 -8.94 0.81 3.01
CA ALA A 26 -8.45 1.96 2.25
C ALA A 26 -8.91 1.92 0.78
N PHE A 27 -8.68 0.80 0.08
CA PHE A 27 -9.07 0.67 -1.32
C PHE A 27 -10.59 0.68 -1.53
N TYR A 28 -11.37 0.04 -0.65
CA TYR A 28 -12.83 0.06 -0.75
C TYR A 28 -13.39 1.47 -0.52
N ALA A 29 -12.87 2.21 0.45
CA ALA A 29 -13.27 3.60 0.69
C ALA A 29 -12.94 4.50 -0.51
N ILE A 30 -11.76 4.33 -1.10
CA ILE A 30 -11.40 5.05 -2.33
C ILE A 30 -12.35 4.68 -3.48
N ARG A 31 -12.67 3.39 -3.69
CA ARG A 31 -13.65 2.96 -4.68
C ARG A 31 -14.99 3.68 -4.49
N ASP A 32 -15.49 3.66 -3.27
CA ASP A 32 -16.83 4.15 -2.96
C ASP A 32 -16.92 5.69 -3.12
N SER A 33 -15.83 6.40 -2.83
CA SER A 33 -15.80 7.88 -2.87
C SER A 33 -15.32 8.45 -4.21
N HIS A 34 -14.43 7.75 -4.93
CA HIS A 34 -13.74 8.27 -6.12
C HIS A 34 -13.98 7.42 -7.38
N GLY A 35 -14.84 6.41 -7.32
CA GLY A 35 -15.18 5.57 -8.48
C GLY A 35 -14.05 4.66 -8.96
N LEU A 36 -13.04 4.38 -8.11
CA LEU A 36 -11.90 3.54 -8.45
C LEU A 36 -12.32 2.10 -8.81
N LYS A 37 -12.03 1.65 -10.04
CA LYS A 37 -12.20 0.24 -10.41
C LYS A 37 -11.10 -0.62 -9.77
N LEU A 38 -11.44 -1.31 -8.69
CA LEU A 38 -10.49 -2.15 -7.96
C LEU A 38 -9.95 -3.31 -8.83
N PRO A 39 -8.65 -3.64 -8.71
CA PRO A 39 -8.13 -4.83 -9.34
C PRO A 39 -8.70 -6.09 -8.68
N GLU A 40 -8.73 -7.18 -9.44
CA GLU A 40 -9.12 -8.50 -8.91
C GLU A 40 -8.17 -8.93 -7.79
N GLU A 41 -6.86 -8.73 -8.00
CA GLU A 41 -5.79 -9.06 -7.07
C GLU A 41 -4.89 -7.85 -6.78
N LEU A 42 -4.50 -7.69 -5.52
CA LEU A 42 -3.48 -6.74 -5.08
C LEU A 42 -2.39 -7.51 -4.32
N ILE A 43 -1.13 -7.26 -4.67
CA ILE A 43 0.00 -7.91 -4.00
C ILE A 43 0.43 -7.07 -2.80
N LEU A 44 0.48 -7.68 -1.62
CA LEU A 44 1.11 -7.11 -0.45
C LEU A 44 2.47 -7.78 -0.24
N ARG A 45 3.54 -6.99 -0.18
CA ARG A 45 4.92 -7.53 -0.17
C ARG A 45 5.85 -6.71 0.72
N PRO A 46 7.01 -7.26 1.12
CA PRO A 46 8.04 -6.41 1.70
C PRO A 46 8.62 -5.49 0.61
N VAL A 47 9.07 -4.30 1.03
CA VAL A 47 9.96 -3.47 0.20
C VAL A 47 11.19 -4.32 -0.16
N LYS A 48 11.57 -4.32 -1.45
CA LYS A 48 12.76 -5.05 -1.90
C LYS A 48 13.98 -4.38 -1.26
N GLU A 49 14.80 -5.16 -0.58
CA GLU A 49 16.13 -4.79 -0.11
C GLU A 49 17.09 -4.65 -1.32
N TYR A 50 16.71 -3.93 -2.37
CA TYR A 50 17.57 -3.73 -3.53
C TYR A 50 18.60 -2.65 -3.14
N LYS A 51 19.72 -3.11 -2.57
CA LYS A 51 20.92 -2.29 -2.33
C LYS A 51 20.71 -1.10 -1.37
N GLU A 52 20.02 -1.28 -0.24
CA GLU A 52 20.07 -0.26 0.85
C GLU A 52 21.49 -0.02 1.38
N ALA A 53 22.45 -0.92 1.10
CA ALA A 53 23.87 -0.67 1.36
C ALA A 53 24.46 0.53 0.56
N LEU A 54 23.83 0.94 -0.56
CA LEU A 54 24.35 2.00 -1.44
C LEU A 54 23.57 3.32 -1.38
N LYS A 55 22.39 3.37 -0.75
CA LYS A 55 21.60 4.61 -0.61
C LYS A 55 21.00 4.69 0.79
N ARG A 56 21.50 5.62 1.60
CA ARG A 56 21.11 5.93 2.99
C ARG A 56 19.65 6.40 3.19
N ARG A 57 18.71 6.06 2.30
CA ARG A 57 17.30 6.46 2.40
C ARG A 57 16.44 5.26 2.74
N LEU A 58 16.03 5.19 3.99
CA LEU A 58 15.04 4.24 4.50
C LEU A 58 13.72 4.49 3.76
N THR A 59 13.23 3.49 3.04
CA THR A 59 11.91 3.55 2.38
C THR A 59 10.89 2.85 3.26
N PHE A 60 9.83 3.54 3.68
CA PHE A 60 8.78 3.00 4.57
C PHE A 60 7.73 2.19 3.82
N GLY A 61 7.34 2.64 2.62
CA GLY A 61 6.36 2.01 1.76
C GLY A 61 6.66 2.21 0.27
N ARG A 62 5.96 1.45 -0.58
CA ARG A 62 5.90 1.69 -2.03
C ARG A 62 4.69 1.04 -2.69
N GLY A 63 3.84 1.84 -3.31
CA GLY A 63 2.77 1.44 -4.21
C GLY A 63 3.23 1.38 -5.67
N GLY A 64 2.51 0.62 -6.50
CA GLY A 64 2.69 0.67 -7.95
C GLY A 64 2.20 -0.58 -8.67
N ILE A 65 2.71 -0.78 -9.88
CA ILE A 65 2.42 -1.95 -10.73
C ILE A 65 3.71 -2.75 -10.99
N GLY A 66 3.61 -4.08 -10.87
CA GLY A 66 4.70 -5.00 -11.17
C GLY A 66 4.90 -5.18 -12.67
N SER A 67 6.03 -5.77 -13.05
CA SER A 67 6.29 -6.16 -14.44
C SER A 67 5.32 -7.23 -14.96
N ASP A 68 4.64 -7.94 -14.04
CA ASP A 68 3.56 -8.90 -14.31
C ASP A 68 2.19 -8.22 -14.46
N GLY A 69 2.14 -6.87 -14.52
CA GLY A 69 0.90 -6.10 -14.63
C GLY A 69 0.06 -6.09 -13.34
N LYS A 70 0.54 -6.70 -12.25
CA LYS A 70 -0.21 -6.77 -10.99
C LYS A 70 0.12 -5.58 -10.10
N TYR A 71 -0.91 -4.91 -9.60
CA TYR A 71 -0.75 -3.84 -8.62
C TYR A 71 -0.21 -4.37 -7.30
N PHE A 72 0.60 -3.58 -6.62
CA PHE A 72 1.18 -3.94 -5.34
C PHE A 72 1.25 -2.76 -4.36
N VAL A 73 1.23 -3.10 -3.08
CA VAL A 73 1.67 -2.27 -1.97
C VAL A 73 2.83 -3.00 -1.29
N ALA A 74 3.95 -2.30 -1.12
CA ALA A 74 5.12 -2.80 -0.43
C ALA A 74 5.30 -2.06 0.89
N LEU A 75 5.55 -2.79 1.98
CA LEU A 75 5.77 -2.19 3.31
C LEU A 75 7.13 -2.59 3.88
N ASN A 76 7.78 -1.68 4.59
CA ASN A 76 9.01 -1.98 5.31
C ASN A 76 8.73 -2.74 6.61
N THR A 77 8.68 -4.07 6.49
CA THR A 77 8.39 -4.98 7.61
C THR A 77 9.46 -4.97 8.72
N ARG A 78 10.66 -4.42 8.48
CA ARG A 78 11.66 -4.20 9.54
C ARG A 78 11.27 -3.05 10.46
N CYS A 79 10.65 -2.02 9.91
CA CYS A 79 10.15 -0.85 10.65
C CYS A 79 8.79 -1.12 11.29
N TYR A 80 7.94 -1.92 10.63
CA TYR A 80 6.59 -2.20 11.09
C TYR A 80 6.49 -3.63 11.63
N LYS A 81 6.87 -3.82 12.91
CA LYS A 81 6.68 -5.11 13.60
C LYS A 81 5.25 -5.32 14.11
N SER A 82 4.45 -4.26 14.16
CA SER A 82 3.04 -4.28 14.58
C SER A 82 2.22 -3.27 13.79
N LEU A 83 0.89 -3.37 13.89
CA LEU A 83 -0.02 -2.38 13.35
C LEU A 83 -0.03 -1.17 14.30
N ASN A 84 0.62 -0.09 13.89
CA ASN A 84 0.70 1.17 14.61
C ASN A 84 0.28 2.34 13.70
N PRO A 85 0.04 3.55 14.23
CA PRO A 85 -0.42 4.68 13.43
C PRO A 85 0.47 4.99 12.21
N SER A 86 1.80 4.89 12.33
CA SER A 86 2.73 5.11 11.21
C SER A 86 2.62 4.04 10.10
N CYS A 87 2.36 2.79 10.48
CA CYS A 87 2.11 1.70 9.54
C CYS A 87 0.78 1.94 8.79
N LEU A 88 -0.28 2.33 9.51
CA LEU A 88 -1.56 2.69 8.91
C LEU A 88 -1.41 3.87 7.95
N ASP A 89 -0.73 4.93 8.37
CA ASP A 89 -0.45 6.10 7.53
C ASP A 89 0.28 5.72 6.23
N THR A 90 1.30 4.85 6.33
CA THR A 90 1.99 4.33 5.15
C THR A 90 1.04 3.53 4.25
N ILE A 91 0.15 2.71 4.81
CA ILE A 91 -0.84 1.96 4.01
C ILE A 91 -1.76 2.92 3.25
N ALA A 92 -2.25 3.98 3.90
CA ALA A 92 -3.08 4.99 3.23
C ALA A 92 -2.31 5.68 2.10
N HIS A 93 -1.07 6.09 2.37
CA HIS A 93 -0.21 6.75 1.38
C HIS A 93 0.03 5.88 0.15
N GLU A 94 0.40 4.61 0.34
CA GLU A 94 0.65 3.71 -0.79
C GLU A 94 -0.64 3.28 -1.51
N ALA A 95 -1.77 3.22 -0.81
CA ALA A 95 -3.08 2.99 -1.43
C ALA A 95 -3.46 4.16 -2.35
N ALA A 96 -3.21 5.40 -1.93
CA ALA A 96 -3.43 6.59 -2.75
C ALA A 96 -2.57 6.57 -4.02
N HIS A 97 -1.28 6.22 -3.92
CA HIS A 97 -0.42 6.06 -5.10
C HIS A 97 -0.92 5.00 -6.10
N VAL A 98 -1.39 3.86 -5.60
CA VAL A 98 -1.94 2.81 -6.48
C VAL A 98 -3.27 3.25 -7.09
N ALA A 99 -4.13 3.92 -6.32
CA ALA A 99 -5.39 4.44 -6.83
C ALA A 99 -5.16 5.51 -7.91
N GLU A 100 -4.22 6.42 -7.68
CA GLU A 100 -3.83 7.44 -8.65
C GLU A 100 -3.27 6.81 -9.94
N LEU A 101 -2.46 5.75 -9.80
CA LEU A 101 -1.97 4.99 -10.94
C LEU A 101 -3.13 4.35 -11.74
N ILE A 102 -4.12 3.79 -11.07
CA ILE A 102 -5.27 3.15 -11.74
C ILE A 102 -6.15 4.19 -12.44
N LEU A 103 -6.39 5.33 -11.80
CA LEU A 103 -7.30 6.36 -12.31
C LEU A 103 -6.67 7.20 -13.42
N TYR A 104 -5.38 7.54 -13.27
CA TYR A 104 -4.72 8.57 -14.08
C TYR A 104 -3.43 8.08 -14.76
N ASN A 105 -3.03 6.83 -14.55
CA ASN A 105 -1.76 6.29 -15.06
C ASN A 105 -0.54 7.10 -14.58
N GLN A 106 -0.59 7.64 -13.35
CA GLN A 106 0.48 8.42 -12.74
C GLN A 106 0.89 7.81 -11.39
N LEU A 107 2.19 7.72 -11.14
CA LEU A 107 2.77 7.23 -9.89
C LEU A 107 3.60 8.33 -9.21
N THR A 108 2.93 9.44 -8.93
CA THR A 108 3.49 10.63 -8.27
C THR A 108 2.53 11.11 -7.17
N HIS A 109 2.71 12.30 -6.60
CA HIS A 109 1.63 13.02 -5.91
C HIS A 109 0.99 13.92 -6.95
N GLY A 110 0.10 13.37 -7.76
CA GLY A 110 -0.63 14.16 -8.75
C GLY A 110 -1.82 14.89 -8.12
N ARG A 111 -2.77 15.29 -8.96
CA ARG A 111 -3.84 16.23 -8.58
C ARG A 111 -4.77 15.69 -7.49
N GLU A 112 -5.06 14.40 -7.52
CA GLU A 112 -6.05 13.78 -6.63
C GLU A 112 -5.41 13.02 -5.47
N PHE A 113 -4.07 13.00 -5.39
CA PHE A 113 -3.35 12.22 -4.39
C PHE A 113 -3.81 12.54 -2.96
N ASP A 114 -3.88 13.82 -2.59
CA ASP A 114 -4.24 14.24 -1.24
C ASP A 114 -5.67 13.80 -0.87
N ALA A 115 -6.62 13.92 -1.80
CA ALA A 115 -8.00 13.51 -1.59
C ALA A 115 -8.13 11.99 -1.43
N LEU A 116 -7.40 11.22 -2.25
CA LEU A 116 -7.32 9.76 -2.16
C LEU A 116 -6.67 9.31 -0.84
N TYR A 117 -5.61 9.99 -0.42
CA TYR A 117 -4.89 9.72 0.83
C TYR A 117 -5.75 9.99 2.05
N GLU A 118 -6.40 11.15 2.15
CA GLU A 118 -7.29 11.46 3.28
C GLU A 118 -8.47 10.49 3.36
N THR A 119 -9.09 10.14 2.21
CA THR A 119 -10.14 9.10 2.15
C THR A 119 -9.64 7.76 2.70
N ALA A 120 -8.46 7.33 2.27
CA ALA A 120 -7.87 6.09 2.74
C ALA A 120 -7.54 6.13 4.24
N LYS A 121 -7.00 7.25 4.72
CA LYS A 121 -6.58 7.47 6.10
C LYS A 121 -7.76 7.48 7.06
N GLU A 122 -8.81 8.22 6.76
CA GLU A 122 -10.05 8.24 7.55
C GLU A 122 -10.61 6.82 7.71
N ALA A 123 -10.69 6.06 6.61
CA ALA A 123 -11.26 4.72 6.59
C ALA A 123 -10.46 3.67 7.38
N ILE A 124 -9.16 3.89 7.64
CA ILE A 124 -8.33 2.94 8.37
C ILE A 124 -8.00 3.39 9.80
N CYS A 125 -8.08 4.69 10.10
CA CYS A 125 -7.74 5.26 11.40
C CYS A 125 -8.98 5.51 12.30
N LEU A 126 -10.18 5.61 11.72
CA LEU A 126 -11.42 5.71 12.50
C LEU A 126 -11.95 4.28 12.74
N LYS A 127 -12.12 3.93 14.03
CA LYS A 127 -12.64 2.63 14.50
C LYS A 127 -14.14 2.51 14.29
#